data_AF-M8B693-F1
#
_entry.id   AF-M8B693-F1
#
_cell.length_a   1.000
_cell.length_b   1.000
_cell.length_c   1.000
_cell.angle_alpha   90.00
_cell.angle_beta   90.00
_cell.angle_gamma   90.00
#
_symmetry.space_group_name_H-M   'P 1'
#
loop_
_entity.id
_entity.type
_entity.pdbx_description
1 polymer ?
#
loop_
_entity_poly.entity_id
_entity_poly.type
_entity_poly.pdbx_seq_one_letter_code
_entity_poly.pdbx_strand_id
1 'polypeptide(L)'
;MVASGALSPDLAMAVVMQFDKSICHALDKHVESRATFMGGNLRTYRYCDSIWTLNLRNTTFMNEEIETVLPMVKIVAYDMRMIEEPVEPITCQQCQ
;
A
#
# COMPACT_ATOMS: atom_id res chain seq x y z
N MET A 1 -20.10 1.87 12.16
CA MET A 1 -19.83 3.06 12.99
C MET A 1 -20.37 4.33 12.35
N VAL A 2 -20.01 4.65 11.11
CA VAL A 2 -20.60 5.82 10.41
C VAL A 2 -22.10 5.62 10.13
N ALA A 3 -22.49 4.51 9.48
CA ALA A 3 -23.90 4.20 9.19
C ALA A 3 -24.77 4.05 10.45
N SER A 4 -24.16 3.68 11.58
CA SER A 4 -24.83 3.56 12.89
C SER A 4 -24.80 4.85 13.71
N GLY A 5 -24.26 5.95 13.17
CA GLY A 5 -24.15 7.25 13.85
C GLY A 5 -23.08 7.36 14.95
N ALA A 6 -22.30 6.31 15.19
CA ALA A 6 -21.27 6.28 16.22
C ALA A 6 -19.96 7.01 15.84
N LEU A 7 -19.75 7.27 14.55
CA LEU A 7 -18.66 8.11 14.03
C LEU A 7 -19.23 9.11 13.03
N SER A 8 -18.83 10.38 13.12
CA SER A 8 -19.12 11.33 12.06
C SER A 8 -18.32 10.96 10.79
N PRO A 9 -18.83 11.30 9.60
CA PRO A 9 -18.09 11.09 8.35
C PRO A 9 -16.71 11.76 8.36
N ASP A 10 -16.61 12.99 8.89
CA ASP A 10 -15.35 13.74 8.93
C ASP A 10 -14.32 13.06 9.85
N LEU A 11 -14.75 12.57 11.01
CA LEU A 11 -13.87 11.84 11.92
C LEU A 11 -13.42 10.52 11.30
N ALA A 12 -14.31 9.81 10.60
CA ALA A 12 -13.95 8.60 9.89
C ALA A 12 -12.88 8.87 8.82
N MET A 13 -12.98 9.98 8.09
CA MET A 13 -11.95 10.40 7.13
C MET A 13 -10.61 10.67 7.81
N ALA A 14 -10.61 11.40 8.93
CA ALA A 14 -9.39 11.68 9.70
C ALA A 14 -8.71 10.39 10.18
N VAL A 15 -9.48 9.39 10.61
CA VAL A 15 -8.97 8.06 11.00
C VAL A 15 -8.34 7.35 9.81
N VAL A 16 -8.95 7.38 8.62
CA VAL A 16 -8.37 6.80 7.40
C VAL A 16 -7.06 7.50 7.02
N MET A 17 -7.02 8.84 7.07
CA MET A 17 -5.78 9.58 6.81
C MET A 17 -4.67 9.23 7.80
N GLN A 18 -5.00 9.05 9.08
CA GLN A 18 -4.02 8.63 10.08
C GLN A 18 -3.58 7.17 9.86
N PHE A 19 -4.48 6.30 9.42
CA PHE A 19 -4.15 4.93 9.05
C PHE A 19 -3.15 4.88 7.91
N ASP A 20 -3.34 5.67 6.86
CA ASP A 20 -2.41 5.76 5.71
C ASP A 20 -0.99 6.12 6.16
N LYS A 21 -0.87 7.07 7.08
CA LYS A 21 0.44 7.45 7.67
C LYS A 21 1.04 6.32 8.48
N SER A 22 0.25 5.71 9.36
CA SER A 22 0.70 4.65 10.25
C SER A 22 1.18 3.41 9.48
N ILE A 23 0.47 3.00 8.43
CA ILE A 23 0.87 1.84 7.64
C ILE A 23 2.12 2.13 6.81
N CYS A 24 2.22 3.31 6.18
CA CYS A 24 3.44 3.71 5.47
C CYS A 24 4.66 3.72 6.40
N HIS A 25 4.51 4.28 7.61
CA HIS A 25 5.57 4.27 8.62
C HIS A 25 5.95 2.84 9.04
N ALA A 26 4.95 1.99 9.33
CA ALA A 26 5.21 0.62 9.77
C ALA A 26 5.89 -0.22 8.69
N LEU A 27 5.49 -0.07 7.43
CA LEU A 27 6.14 -0.74 6.30
C LEU A 27 7.59 -0.27 6.12
N ASP A 28 7.87 1.03 6.26
CA ASP A 28 9.23 1.57 6.14
C ASP A 28 10.15 1.19 7.31
N LYS A 29 9.63 1.18 8.55
CA LYS A 29 10.44 0.99 9.76
C LYS A 29 10.51 -0.42 10.30
N HIS A 30 9.56 -1.29 9.95
CA HIS A 30 9.42 -2.58 10.61
C HIS A 30 9.40 -3.79 9.66
N VAL A 31 9.34 -3.59 8.34
CA VAL A 31 9.32 -4.69 7.36
C VAL A 31 10.67 -4.79 6.66
N GLU A 32 11.39 -5.88 6.93
CA GLU A 32 12.70 -6.18 6.31
C GLU A 32 12.63 -7.33 5.31
N SER A 33 11.51 -8.07 5.30
CA SER A 33 11.33 -9.25 4.46
C SER A 33 11.31 -8.90 2.96
N ARG A 34 11.86 -9.79 2.13
CA ARG A 34 11.98 -9.59 0.69
C ARG A 34 11.29 -10.70 -0.08
N ALA A 35 10.31 -10.32 -0.90
CA ALA A 35 9.72 -11.23 -1.87
C ALA A 35 10.29 -10.96 -3.27
N THR A 36 10.49 -12.03 -4.03
CA THR A 36 10.76 -11.99 -5.46
C THR A 36 9.58 -12.58 -6.21
N PHE A 37 9.34 -12.12 -7.43
CA PHE A 37 8.41 -12.78 -8.33
C PHE A 37 9.11 -13.05 -9.65
N MET A 38 8.94 -14.27 -10.16
CA MET A 38 9.61 -14.72 -11.37
C MET A 38 8.65 -15.47 -12.26
N GLY A 39 9.01 -15.50 -13.55
CA GLY A 39 8.13 -16.04 -14.57
C GLY A 39 6.82 -15.28 -14.66
N GLY A 40 5.90 -15.87 -15.41
CA GLY A 40 4.59 -15.27 -15.66
C GLY A 40 4.53 -14.41 -16.91
N ASN A 41 3.32 -14.31 -17.44
CA ASN A 41 3.01 -13.60 -18.67
C ASN A 41 2.40 -12.24 -18.33
N LEU A 42 3.09 -11.15 -18.67
CA LEU A 42 2.53 -9.81 -18.59
C LEU A 42 1.43 -9.65 -19.64
N ARG A 43 0.19 -9.48 -19.18
CA ARG A 43 -0.99 -9.32 -20.04
C ARG A 43 -1.22 -7.88 -20.43
N THR A 44 -1.20 -6.99 -19.44
CA THR A 44 -1.40 -5.56 -19.65
C THR A 44 -0.58 -4.79 -18.63
N TYR A 45 -0.11 -3.63 -19.03
CA TYR A 45 0.50 -2.65 -18.14
C TYR A 45 -0.08 -1.26 -18.41
N ARG A 46 -0.09 -0.40 -17.39
CA ARG A 46 -0.46 1.01 -17.50
C ARG A 46 0.39 1.82 -16.53
N TYR A 47 0.86 2.97 -17.00
CA TYR A 47 1.37 4.03 -16.15
C TYR A 47 0.51 5.28 -16.35
N CYS A 48 -0.11 5.76 -15.29
CA CYS A 48 -0.95 6.96 -15.28
C CYS A 48 -0.91 7.54 -13.87
N ASP A 49 -0.79 8.87 -13.76
CA ASP A 49 -0.78 9.58 -12.47
C ASP A 49 0.24 9.01 -11.46
N SER A 50 1.46 8.74 -11.94
CA SER A 50 2.54 8.16 -11.14
C SER A 50 2.27 6.75 -10.57
N ILE A 51 1.22 6.08 -11.06
CA ILE A 51 0.84 4.72 -10.66
C ILE A 51 1.10 3.75 -11.81
N TRP A 52 1.95 2.76 -11.55
CA TRP A 52 2.06 1.56 -12.35
C TRP A 52 0.98 0.56 -11.99
N THR A 53 0.32 -0.02 -12.99
CA THR A 53 -0.57 -1.17 -12.86
C THR A 53 -0.12 -2.26 -13.81
N LEU A 54 0.17 -3.46 -13.30
CA LEU A 54 0.58 -4.63 -14.08
C LEU A 54 -0.39 -5.77 -13.83
N ASN A 55 -0.90 -6.41 -14.89
CA ASN A 55 -1.67 -7.65 -14.79
C ASN A 55 -0.82 -8.80 -15.33
N LEU A 56 -0.49 -9.74 -14.45
CA LEU A 56 0.35 -10.90 -14.71
C LEU A 56 -0.48 -12.18 -14.64
N ARG A 57 -0.04 -13.22 -15.36
CA ARG A 57 -0.59 -14.58 -15.23
C ARG A 57 0.49 -15.61 -14.98
N ASN A 58 0.16 -16.64 -14.23
CA ASN A 58 1.04 -17.77 -13.92
C ASN A 58 2.39 -17.31 -13.35
N THR A 59 2.33 -16.44 -12.34
CA THR A 59 3.52 -15.83 -11.72
C THR A 59 3.87 -16.58 -10.44
N THR A 60 5.13 -16.93 -10.27
CA THR A 60 5.64 -17.53 -9.04
C THR A 60 6.13 -16.42 -8.12
N PHE A 61 5.60 -16.36 -6.90
CA PHE A 61 6.08 -15.50 -5.82
C PHE A 61 6.88 -16.34 -4.84
N MET A 62 8.03 -15.83 -4.42
CA MET A 62 8.94 -16.52 -3.52
C MET A 62 9.51 -15.57 -2.47
N ASN A 63 9.53 -16.01 -1.22
CA ASN A 63 10.27 -15.44 -0.08
C ASN A 63 11.00 -16.60 0.62
N GLU A 64 11.80 -16.30 1.66
CA GLU A 64 12.61 -17.27 2.42
C GLU A 64 11.82 -18.49 2.94
N GLU A 65 10.52 -18.34 3.19
CA GLU A 65 9.68 -19.38 3.78
C GLU A 65 8.66 -20.00 2.79
N ILE A 66 8.34 -19.30 1.70
CA ILE A 66 7.16 -19.61 0.88
C ILE A 66 7.48 -19.45 -0.60
N GLU A 67 7.11 -20.45 -1.40
CA GLU A 67 7.02 -20.37 -2.85
C GLU A 67 5.58 -20.68 -3.29
N THR A 68 4.98 -19.83 -4.11
CA THR A 68 3.58 -20.00 -4.55
C THR A 68 3.37 -19.50 -5.97
N VAL A 69 2.69 -20.32 -6.78
CA VAL A 69 2.29 -19.97 -8.14
C VAL A 69 0.88 -19.40 -8.13
N LEU A 70 0.72 -18.17 -8.62
CA LEU A 70 -0.55 -17.49 -8.73
C LEU A 70 -1.03 -17.42 -10.20
N PRO A 71 -2.26 -17.85 -10.50
CA PRO A 71 -2.77 -17.89 -11.87
C PRO A 71 -2.99 -16.49 -12.45
N MET A 72 -3.37 -15.52 -11.61
CA MET A 72 -3.57 -14.12 -12.00
C MET A 72 -3.18 -13.19 -10.85
N VAL A 73 -2.41 -12.15 -11.14
CA VAL A 73 -1.99 -11.13 -10.16
C VAL A 73 -2.11 -9.74 -10.77
N LYS A 74 -2.60 -8.78 -9.98
CA LYS A 74 -2.58 -7.35 -10.30
C LYS A 74 -1.63 -6.65 -9.33
N ILE A 75 -0.56 -6.07 -9.85
CA ILE A 75 0.38 -5.24 -9.08
C ILE A 75 0.01 -3.77 -9.33
N VAL A 76 -0.18 -3.01 -8.26
CA VAL A 76 -0.36 -1.55 -8.31
C VAL A 76 0.76 -0.94 -7.49
N ALA A 77 1.58 -0.09 -8.10
CA ALA A 77 2.74 0.51 -7.47
C ALA A 77 2.78 2.01 -7.74
N TYR A 78 2.83 2.81 -6.68
CA TYR A 78 3.01 4.26 -6.77
C TYR A 78 4.50 4.62 -6.80
N ASP A 79 4.89 5.61 -7.61
CA ASP A 79 6.26 6.12 -7.64
C ASP A 79 6.55 6.98 -6.40
N MET A 80 7.17 6.37 -5.39
CA MET A 80 7.41 7.02 -4.09
C MET A 80 8.33 8.25 -4.18
N ARG A 81 9.09 8.42 -5.27
CA ARG A 81 9.89 9.63 -5.52
C ARG A 81 9.04 10.88 -5.74
N MET A 82 7.74 10.70 -5.95
CA MET A 82 6.77 11.77 -6.18
C MET A 82 6.03 12.18 -4.89
N ILE A 83 6.38 11.63 -3.73
CA ILE A 83 5.80 12.06 -2.44
C ILE A 83 6.54 13.32 -1.99
N GLU A 84 5.85 14.46 -1.99
CA GLU A 84 6.31 15.64 -1.25
C GLU A 84 6.12 15.37 0.25
N GLU A 85 7.18 15.52 1.04
CA GLU A 85 7.08 15.36 2.49
C GLU A 85 6.07 16.38 3.04
N PRO A 86 5.13 15.96 3.91
CA PRO A 86 4.22 16.92 4.54
C PRO A 86 5.03 17.87 5.41
N VAL A 87 4.78 19.17 5.24
CA VAL A 87 5.54 20.27 5.86
C VAL A 87 5.52 20.25 7.39
N GLU A 88 4.59 19.55 8.05
CA GLU A 88 4.65 19.33 9.49
C GLU A 88 4.12 17.95 9.93
N PRO A 89 4.73 17.34 10.96
CA PRO A 89 4.13 16.20 11.63
C PRO A 89 2.81 16.66 12.25
N ILE A 90 1.70 15.98 11.93
CA ILE A 90 0.46 16.15 12.69
C ILE A 90 0.72 15.51 14.05
N THR A 91 1.24 16.30 14.98
CA THR A 91 1.34 15.91 16.38
C THR A 91 -0.08 15.79 16.91
N CYS A 92 -0.38 14.66 17.56
CA CYS A 92 -1.57 14.56 18.38
C CYS A 92 -1.40 15.54 19.53
N GLN A 93 -2.02 16.72 19.45
CA GLN A 93 -1.97 17.73 20.51
C GLN A 93 -2.62 17.25 21.83
N GLN A 94 -3.23 16.07 21.84
CA GLN A 94 -3.87 15.45 23.01
C GLN A 94 -3.06 14.27 23.60
N CYS A 95 -1.88 13.97 23.07
CA CYS A 95 -0.91 13.07 23.70
C CYS A 95 0.16 13.88 24.45
N GLN A 96 -0.24 14.60 25.51
CA GLN A 96 0.63 15.10 26.58
C GLN A 96 0.01 14.75 27.93
#